data_AF-A0A2N2DVL4-F1
#
_entry.id   AF-A0A2N2DVL4-F1
#
_cell.length_a   1.000
_cell.length_b   1.000
_cell.length_c   1.000
_cell.angle_alpha   90.00
_cell.angle_beta   90.00
_cell.angle_gamma   90.00
#
_symmetry.space_group_name_H-M   'P 1'
#
loop_
_entity.id
_entity.type
_entity.pdbx_description
1 polymer ?
#
loop_
_entity_poly.entity_id
_entity_poly.type
_entity_poly.pdbx_seq_one_letter_code
_entity_poly.pdbx_strand_id
1 'polypeptide(L)'
;MNNILNCIKFNRRKIMKIGKIIAVLGILAMTAALVYGFTIGDFGADGALILANPWGIVSLVDLYTGFVLFSMWIYFRESNLLIAILWIIAMMVLGFFTGAVYVLYAFLTSKNDWLTFFLGSRKAKLV
;
A
#
# COMPACT_ATOMS: atom_id res chain seq x y z
N MET A 1 11.53 15.92 32.18
CA MET A 1 11.75 14.79 31.26
C MET A 1 10.45 14.04 30.86
N ASN A 2 9.56 13.72 31.80
CA ASN A 2 8.31 12.96 31.51
C ASN A 2 7.31 13.68 30.58
N ASN A 3 7.15 15.00 30.67
CA ASN A 3 6.24 15.76 29.80
C ASN A 3 6.67 15.78 28.33
N ILE A 4 7.97 15.84 28.06
CA ILE A 4 8.51 15.84 26.68
C ILE A 4 8.32 14.46 26.04
N LEU A 5 8.63 13.38 26.76
CA LEU A 5 8.40 12.01 26.30
C LEU A 5 6.92 11.70 26.02
N ASN A 6 6.01 12.20 26.86
CA ASN A 6 4.57 12.05 26.66
C ASN A 6 4.07 12.84 25.45
N CYS A 7 4.57 14.06 25.23
CA CYS A 7 4.26 14.86 24.04
C CYS A 7 4.71 14.16 22.76
N ILE A 8 5.93 13.63 22.72
CA ILE A 8 6.46 12.89 21.56
C ILE A 8 5.64 11.60 21.29
N LYS A 9 5.26 10.86 22.35
CA LYS A 9 4.40 9.67 22.21
C LYS A 9 3.00 10.03 21.71
N PHE A 10 2.43 11.12 22.20
CA PHE A 10 1.12 11.62 21.77
C PHE A 10 1.12 12.03 20.29
N ASN A 11 2.14 12.79 19.86
CA ASN A 11 2.26 13.22 18.47
C ASN A 11 2.42 12.01 17.52
N ARG A 12 3.24 11.02 17.87
CA ARG A 12 3.40 9.77 17.08
C ARG A 12 2.09 9.00 16.92
N ARG A 13 1.28 8.90 17.99
CA ARG A 13 -0.05 8.27 17.92
C ARG A 13 -1.00 9.02 17.00
N LYS A 14 -0.98 10.36 17.01
CA LYS A 14 -1.84 11.19 16.15
C LYS A 14 -1.51 10.99 14.67
N ILE A 15 -0.23 11.03 14.31
CA ILE A 15 0.21 10.85 12.90
C ILE A 15 -0.17 9.46 12.38
N MET A 16 -0.03 8.41 13.21
CA MET A 16 -0.44 7.06 12.79
C MET A 16 -1.95 6.89 12.63
N LYS A 17 -2.78 7.63 13.38
CA LYS A 17 -4.22 7.66 13.14
C LYS A 17 -4.53 8.31 11.78
N ILE A 18 -3.84 9.39 11.43
CA ILE A 18 -3.98 10.04 10.13
C ILE A 18 -3.59 9.06 9.00
N GLY A 19 -2.48 8.35 9.15
CA GLY A 19 -2.05 7.32 8.17
C GLY A 19 -3.10 6.23 7.94
N LYS A 20 -3.76 5.75 9.00
CA LYS A 20 -4.89 4.80 8.89
C LYS A 20 -6.07 5.39 8.13
N ILE A 21 -6.43 6.65 8.41
CA ILE A 21 -7.53 7.33 7.72
C ILE A 21 -7.22 7.44 6.22
N ILE A 22 -6.00 7.86 5.87
CA ILE A 22 -5.56 7.95 4.47
C ILE A 22 -5.65 6.59 3.78
N ALA A 23 -5.19 5.52 4.43
CA ALA A 23 -5.26 4.17 3.87
C ALA A 23 -6.71 3.73 3.64
N VAL A 24 -7.62 3.97 4.59
CA VAL A 24 -9.06 3.68 4.44
C VAL A 24 -9.67 4.48 3.30
N LEU A 25 -9.36 5.78 3.19
CA LEU A 25 -9.82 6.61 2.08
C LEU A 25 -9.32 6.07 0.73
N GLY A 26 -8.07 5.63 0.66
CA GLY A 26 -7.51 4.98 -0.53
C GLY A 26 -8.27 3.70 -0.92
N ILE A 27 -8.60 2.85 0.06
CA ILE A 27 -9.41 1.65 -0.17
C ILE A 27 -10.79 2.02 -0.73
N LEU A 28 -11.47 3.00 -0.11
CA LEU A 28 -12.81 3.43 -0.54
C LEU A 28 -12.78 4.02 -1.96
N ALA A 29 -11.81 4.89 -2.25
CA ALA A 29 -11.65 5.50 -3.57
C ALA A 29 -11.38 4.44 -4.66
N MET A 30 -10.45 3.52 -4.39
CA MET A 30 -10.14 2.43 -5.33
C MET A 30 -11.32 1.47 -5.51
N THR A 31 -12.08 1.18 -4.46
CA THR A 31 -13.30 0.36 -4.56
C THR A 31 -14.31 1.02 -5.49
N ALA A 32 -14.57 2.32 -5.32
CA ALA A 32 -15.50 3.05 -6.18
C ALA A 32 -15.02 3.07 -7.64
N ALA A 33 -13.72 3.29 -7.87
CA ALA A 33 -13.14 3.30 -9.22
C ALA A 33 -13.21 1.93 -9.90
N LEU A 34 -12.92 0.84 -9.17
CA LEU A 34 -13.03 -0.51 -9.70
C LEU A 34 -14.49 -0.86 -10.03
N VAL A 35 -15.43 -0.54 -9.14
CA VAL A 35 -16.87 -0.76 -9.41
C VAL A 35 -17.30 0.01 -10.65
N TYR A 36 -16.92 1.28 -10.78
CA TYR A 36 -17.21 2.08 -11.98
C TYR A 36 -16.61 1.44 -13.25
N GLY A 37 -15.33 1.10 -13.23
CA GLY A 37 -14.64 0.50 -14.38
C GLY A 37 -15.23 -0.84 -14.81
N PHE A 38 -15.54 -1.74 -13.86
CA PHE A 38 -16.12 -3.06 -14.17
C PHE A 38 -17.60 -3.03 -14.54
N THR A 39 -18.33 -1.96 -14.20
CA THR A 39 -19.77 -1.85 -14.52
C THR A 39 -20.05 -1.12 -15.83
N ILE A 40 -19.19 -0.16 -16.20
CA ILE A 40 -19.41 0.71 -17.37
C ILE A 40 -18.38 0.45 -18.48
N GLY A 41 -17.14 0.12 -18.12
CA GLY A 41 -16.04 -0.02 -19.06
C GLY A 41 -15.94 -1.41 -19.69
N ASP A 42 -15.29 -1.46 -20.84
CA ASP A 42 -14.83 -2.71 -21.46
C ASP A 42 -13.32 -2.80 -21.27
N PHE A 43 -12.90 -3.64 -20.31
CA PHE A 43 -11.49 -3.77 -19.96
C PHE A 43 -10.57 -4.06 -21.16
N GLY A 44 -11.06 -4.84 -22.14
CA GLY A 44 -10.28 -5.19 -23.32
C GLY A 44 -10.18 -4.05 -24.31
N ALA A 45 -11.31 -3.43 -24.66
CA ALA A 45 -11.35 -2.33 -25.61
C ALA A 45 -10.65 -1.08 -25.07
N ASP A 46 -10.95 -0.69 -23.82
CA ASP A 46 -10.34 0.47 -23.17
C ASP A 46 -8.84 0.25 -22.91
N GLY A 47 -8.45 -0.97 -22.55
CA GLY A 47 -7.04 -1.36 -22.40
C GLY A 47 -6.26 -1.24 -23.71
N ALA A 48 -6.85 -1.65 -24.83
CA ALA A 48 -6.22 -1.53 -26.15
C ALA A 48 -6.00 -0.06 -26.55
N LEU A 49 -6.92 0.84 -26.21
CA LEU A 49 -6.77 2.28 -26.45
C LEU A 49 -5.62 2.88 -25.63
N ILE A 50 -5.45 2.46 -24.37
CA ILE A 50 -4.32 2.87 -23.53
C ILE A 50 -3.00 2.39 -24.14
N LEU A 51 -2.94 1.14 -24.59
CA LEU A 51 -1.73 0.57 -25.20
C LEU A 51 -1.39 1.18 -26.57
N ALA A 52 -2.37 1.67 -27.31
CA ALA A 52 -2.14 2.38 -28.56
C ALA A 52 -1.63 3.82 -28.36
N ASN A 53 -1.82 4.39 -27.16
CA ASN A 53 -1.38 5.74 -26.82
C ASN A 53 0.01 5.73 -26.16
N PRO A 54 1.02 6.45 -26.69
CA PRO A 54 2.35 6.49 -26.08
C PRO A 54 2.37 6.94 -24.61
N TRP A 55 1.55 7.91 -24.23
CA TRP A 55 1.42 8.34 -22.83
C TRP A 55 0.69 7.31 -21.97
N GLY A 56 -0.20 6.52 -22.57
CA GLY A 56 -0.84 5.37 -21.91
C GLY A 56 0.19 4.31 -21.54
N ILE A 57 1.11 3.98 -22.46
CA ILE A 57 2.24 3.09 -22.19
C ILE A 57 3.13 3.65 -21.07
N VAL A 58 3.51 4.93 -21.14
CA VAL A 58 4.31 5.57 -20.08
C VAL A 58 3.63 5.47 -18.72
N SER A 59 2.31 5.70 -18.66
CA SER A 59 1.54 5.60 -17.42
C SER A 59 1.48 4.17 -16.88
N LEU A 60 1.37 3.16 -17.76
CA LEU A 60 1.45 1.75 -17.36
C LEU A 60 2.84 1.40 -16.81
N VAL A 61 3.91 1.84 -17.49
CA VAL A 61 5.28 1.62 -17.02
C VAL A 61 5.51 2.27 -15.66
N ASP A 62 5.07 3.52 -15.48
CA ASP A 62 5.16 4.25 -14.21
C ASP A 62 4.41 3.50 -13.08
N LEU A 63 3.16 3.11 -13.34
CA LEU A 63 2.32 2.37 -12.41
C LEU A 63 2.95 1.03 -11.98
N TYR A 64 3.37 0.21 -12.94
CA TYR A 64 3.95 -1.10 -12.65
C TYR A 64 5.35 -1.00 -12.03
N THR A 65 6.14 0.02 -12.36
CA THR A 65 7.38 0.32 -11.66
C THR A 65 7.08 0.59 -10.18
N GLY A 66 6.06 1.39 -9.89
CA GLY A 66 5.55 1.60 -8.53
C GLY A 66 5.14 0.29 -7.84
N PHE A 67 4.42 -0.60 -8.53
CA PHE A 67 4.01 -1.89 -7.98
C PHE A 67 5.20 -2.78 -7.61
N VAL A 68 6.23 -2.82 -8.44
CA VAL A 68 7.45 -3.60 -8.18
C VAL A 68 8.22 -3.03 -6.99
N LEU A 69 8.43 -1.71 -6.95
CA LEU A 69 9.10 -1.04 -5.83
C LEU A 69 8.36 -1.30 -4.50
N PHE A 70 7.03 -1.20 -4.53
CA PHE A 70 6.20 -1.47 -3.36
C PHE A 70 6.21 -2.95 -2.95
N SER A 71 6.22 -3.85 -3.93
CA SER A 71 6.32 -5.30 -3.70
C SER A 71 7.65 -5.70 -3.05
N MET A 72 8.75 -5.04 -3.40
CA MET A 72 10.03 -5.23 -2.70
C MET A 72 9.94 -4.82 -1.24
N TRP A 73 9.23 -3.74 -0.92
CA TRP A 73 8.98 -3.33 0.46
C TRP A 73 8.14 -4.36 1.23
N ILE A 74 7.06 -4.87 0.63
CA ILE A 74 6.25 -5.96 1.20
C ILE A 74 7.12 -7.19 1.49
N TYR A 75 7.89 -7.64 0.51
CA TYR A 75 8.78 -8.79 0.63
C TYR A 75 9.77 -8.64 1.78
N PHE A 76 10.39 -7.46 1.89
CA PHE A 76 11.33 -7.16 2.96
C PHE A 76 10.67 -7.22 4.35
N ARG A 77 9.47 -6.64 4.47
CA ARG A 77 8.74 -6.46 5.73
C ARG A 77 8.19 -7.78 6.30
N GLU A 78 7.66 -8.62 5.43
CA GLU A 78 7.05 -9.89 5.81
C GLU A 78 8.09 -10.92 6.29
N SER A 79 7.74 -11.70 7.32
CA SER A 79 8.58 -12.81 7.78
C SER A 79 8.35 -14.08 6.97
N ASN A 80 7.10 -14.31 6.57
CA ASN A 80 6.67 -15.50 5.88
C ASN A 80 6.66 -15.27 4.36
N LEU A 81 7.48 -16.04 3.66
CA LEU A 81 7.61 -15.97 2.21
C LEU A 81 6.28 -16.21 1.48
N LEU A 82 5.44 -17.13 1.95
CA LEU A 82 4.16 -17.43 1.31
C LEU A 82 3.20 -16.24 1.41
N ILE A 83 3.14 -15.61 2.59
CA ILE A 83 2.31 -14.41 2.80
C ILE A 83 2.83 -13.25 1.94
N ALA A 84 4.14 -13.06 1.86
CA ALA A 84 4.74 -12.06 0.97
C ALA A 84 4.34 -12.30 -0.50
N ILE A 85 4.46 -13.53 -0.99
CA ILE A 85 4.09 -13.88 -2.38
C ILE A 85 2.60 -13.60 -2.63
N LEU A 86 1.71 -13.97 -1.70
CA LEU A 86 0.28 -13.68 -1.84
C LEU A 86 0.01 -12.17 -1.95
N TRP A 87 0.68 -11.35 -1.13
CA TRP A 87 0.55 -9.89 -1.22
C TRP A 87 1.12 -9.33 -2.52
N ILE A 88 2.24 -9.84 -3.02
CA ILE A 88 2.84 -9.40 -4.27
C ILE A 88 1.93 -9.75 -5.45
N ILE A 89 1.38 -10.97 -5.49
CA ILE A 89 0.41 -11.36 -6.53
C ILE A 89 -0.81 -10.44 -6.46
N ALA A 90 -1.36 -10.21 -5.27
CA ALA A 90 -2.48 -9.30 -5.09
C ALA A 90 -2.15 -7.85 -5.50
N MET A 91 -0.90 -7.40 -5.32
CA MET A 91 -0.43 -6.09 -5.77
C MET A 91 -0.35 -6.01 -7.29
N MET A 92 0.12 -7.07 -7.97
CA MET A 92 0.22 -7.09 -9.43
C MET A 92 -1.15 -7.15 -10.12
N VAL A 93 -2.16 -7.73 -9.46
CA VAL A 93 -3.51 -7.86 -10.03
C VAL A 93 -4.42 -6.68 -9.67
N LEU A 94 -4.43 -6.26 -8.40
CA LEU A 94 -5.34 -5.21 -7.90
C LEU A 94 -4.67 -3.84 -7.72
N GLY A 95 -3.35 -3.76 -7.90
CA GLY A 95 -2.60 -2.52 -7.80
C GLY A 95 -2.68 -1.86 -6.43
N PHE A 96 -2.87 -0.55 -6.43
CA PHE A 96 -2.91 0.26 -5.20
C PHE A 96 -4.15 0.01 -4.32
N PHE A 97 -5.15 -0.74 -4.77
CA PHE A 97 -6.16 -1.26 -3.85
C PHE A 97 -5.50 -2.17 -2.80
N THR A 98 -4.72 -3.16 -3.25
CA THR A 98 -3.92 -4.02 -2.36
C THR A 98 -2.90 -3.20 -1.59
N GLY A 99 -2.25 -2.23 -2.23
CA GLY A 99 -1.32 -1.33 -1.55
C GLY A 99 -1.95 -0.61 -0.36
N ALA A 100 -3.15 -0.04 -0.53
CA ALA A 100 -3.87 0.65 0.54
C ALA A 100 -4.31 -0.31 1.67
N VAL A 101 -4.81 -1.50 1.31
CA VAL A 101 -5.13 -2.56 2.29
C VAL A 101 -3.88 -2.97 3.07
N TYR A 102 -2.75 -3.16 2.39
CA TYR A 102 -1.49 -3.56 3.02
C TYR A 102 -0.97 -2.47 3.95
N VAL A 103 -1.03 -1.20 3.57
CA VAL A 103 -0.66 -0.07 4.44
C VAL A 103 -1.57 -0.01 5.67
N LEU A 104 -2.86 -0.26 5.52
CA LEU A 104 -3.78 -0.32 6.65
C LEU A 104 -3.44 -1.49 7.59
N TYR A 105 -3.25 -2.69 7.03
CA TYR A 105 -2.79 -3.88 7.77
C TYR A 105 -1.49 -3.59 8.54
N ALA A 106 -0.54 -2.96 7.87
CA ALA A 106 0.69 -2.49 8.44
C ALA A 106 0.49 -1.54 9.62
N PHE A 107 -0.35 -0.50 9.49
CA PHE A 107 -0.63 0.42 10.59
C PHE A 107 -1.36 -0.23 11.76
N LEU A 108 -2.17 -1.27 11.51
CA LEU A 108 -2.88 -2.03 12.54
C LEU A 108 -1.93 -2.93 13.33
N THR A 109 -1.03 -3.63 12.65
CA THR A 109 -0.07 -4.55 13.27
C THR A 109 1.02 -3.83 14.06
N SER A 110 1.43 -2.63 13.63
CA SER A 110 2.55 -1.91 14.25
C SER A 110 2.25 -1.20 15.59
N LYS A 111 1.03 -1.27 16.13
CA LYS A 111 0.67 -0.80 17.50
C LYS A 111 1.24 0.58 17.93
N ASN A 112 1.24 1.57 17.03
CA ASN A 112 1.78 2.93 17.27
C ASN A 112 3.32 3.07 17.25
N ASP A 113 4.03 2.10 16.69
CA ASP A 113 5.48 2.15 16.49
C ASP A 113 5.86 2.22 15.00
N TRP A 114 6.56 3.30 14.63
CA TRP A 114 7.02 3.57 13.28
C TRP A 114 8.09 2.60 12.78
N LEU A 115 8.94 2.09 13.68
CA LEU A 115 9.94 1.10 13.30
C LEU A 115 9.30 -0.22 12.93
N THR A 116 8.31 -0.66 13.73
CA THR A 116 7.52 -1.85 13.41
C THR A 116 6.66 -1.64 12.17
N PHE A 117 6.32 -0.39 11.82
CA PHE A 117 5.72 -0.08 10.53
C PHE A 117 6.74 -0.35 9.42
N PHE A 118 7.82 0.39 9.28
CA PHE A 118 8.68 0.22 8.10
C PHE A 118 9.40 -1.14 8.03
N LEU A 119 9.82 -1.70 9.17
CA LEU A 119 10.65 -2.91 9.23
C LEU A 119 9.83 -4.20 9.41
N GLY A 120 8.59 -4.10 9.87
CA GLY A 120 7.76 -5.26 10.22
C GLY A 120 8.51 -6.26 11.10
N SER A 121 8.57 -7.50 10.63
CA SER A 121 9.21 -8.62 11.34
C SER A 121 10.73 -8.50 11.46
N ARG A 122 11.37 -7.67 10.61
CA ARG A 122 12.82 -7.49 10.59
C ARG A 122 13.34 -6.57 11.69
N LYS A 123 12.45 -5.82 12.36
CA LYS A 123 12.84 -4.89 13.43
C LYS A 123 13.77 -5.54 14.45
N ALA A 124 13.42 -6.71 14.97
CA ALA A 124 14.19 -7.41 16.01
C ALA A 124 15.54 -7.95 15.53
N LYS A 125 15.78 -8.02 14.22
CA LYS A 125 17.07 -8.44 13.64
C LYS A 125 17.99 -7.27 13.31
N LEU A 126 17.45 -6.06 13.20
CA LEU A 126 18.17 -4.86 12.72
C LEU A 126 18.35 -3.78 13.80
N VAL A 127 17.61 -3.87 14.91
CA VAL A 127 17.63 -2.94 16.06
C VAL A 127 17.70 -3.76 17.33
#